data_AF-A0A6L6YLP9-F1
#
_entry.id   AF-A0A6L6YLP9-F1
#
_cell.length_a   1.000
_cell.length_b   1.000
_cell.length_c   1.000
_cell.angle_alpha   90.00
_cell.angle_beta   90.00
_cell.angle_gamma   90.00
#
_symmetry.space_group_name_H-M   'P 1'
#
loop_
_entity.id
_entity.type
_entity.pdbx_description
1 polymer ?
#
loop_
_entity_poly.entity_id
_entity_poly.type
_entity_poly.pdbx_seq_one_letter_code
_entity_poly.pdbx_strand_id
1 'polypeptide(L)'
;MDYKPFSNTVVVFKEPTVNKIVPKSGQRAGKDTFVVEFKAYHPSFEKKQDGSFERKDSVFFTVQQFFGSEKTANTLAQHVKEGMTLEVRGDCVEKSFQGRDGASKTENIITAKGIAASLTQPGLSVSYEKPKAKSKGQER
;
A
#
# COMPACT_ATOMS: atom_id res chain seq x y z
N MET A 1 -20.22 2.21 -7.20
CA MET A 1 -19.13 1.67 -6.37
C MET A 1 -18.97 2.60 -5.19
N ASP A 2 -19.11 2.08 -3.99
CA ASP A 2 -19.01 2.86 -2.76
C ASP A 2 -17.55 2.82 -2.27
N TYR A 3 -16.88 3.96 -2.29
CA TYR A 3 -15.49 4.10 -1.86
C TYR A 3 -15.47 4.40 -0.36
N LYS A 4 -14.86 3.50 0.41
CA LYS A 4 -14.76 3.64 1.87
C LYS A 4 -13.36 4.10 2.24
N PRO A 5 -13.20 5.14 3.07
CA PRO A 5 -11.89 5.52 3.57
C PRO A 5 -11.18 4.32 4.22
N PHE A 6 -9.90 4.15 3.89
CA PHE A 6 -9.05 3.10 4.44
C PHE A 6 -7.82 3.73 5.10
N SER A 7 -7.52 3.31 6.32
CA SER A 7 -6.33 3.72 7.07
C SER A 7 -5.96 2.62 8.05
N ASN A 8 -5.13 1.67 7.63
CA ASN A 8 -4.73 0.54 8.48
C ASN A 8 -3.37 -0.04 8.03
N THR A 9 -2.77 -0.87 8.88
CA THR A 9 -1.57 -1.64 8.54
C THR A 9 -1.93 -2.85 7.70
N VAL A 10 -1.13 -3.16 6.67
CA VAL A 10 -1.25 -4.38 5.87
C VAL A 10 0.11 -5.05 5.74
N VAL A 11 0.11 -6.35 5.52
CA VAL A 11 1.31 -7.17 5.30
C VAL A 11 1.38 -7.52 3.81
N VAL A 12 2.49 -7.19 3.16
CA VAL A 12 2.73 -7.50 1.75
C VAL A 12 2.96 -9.00 1.60
N PHE A 13 2.26 -9.66 0.68
CA PHE A 13 2.44 -11.10 0.41
C PHE A 13 2.77 -11.41 -1.05
N LYS A 14 2.89 -10.38 -1.90
CA LYS A 14 3.38 -10.52 -3.27
C LYS A 14 4.14 -9.27 -3.67
N GLU A 15 5.24 -9.46 -4.40
CA GLU A 15 6.04 -8.37 -4.92
C GLU A 15 5.24 -7.38 -5.80
N PRO A 16 5.60 -6.09 -5.74
CA PRO A 16 4.96 -5.05 -6.54
C PRO A 16 5.27 -5.18 -8.02
N THR A 17 4.29 -4.80 -8.84
CA THR A 17 4.43 -4.62 -10.29
C THR A 17 4.20 -3.15 -10.65
N VAL A 18 4.85 -2.69 -11.71
CA VAL A 18 4.68 -1.33 -12.24
C VAL A 18 4.07 -1.43 -13.63
N ASN A 19 2.90 -0.82 -13.81
CA ASN A 19 2.17 -0.82 -15.08
C ASN A 19 2.01 0.61 -15.60
N LYS A 20 2.20 0.82 -16.89
CA LYS A 20 1.88 2.10 -17.57
C LYS A 20 0.45 2.05 -18.08
N ILE A 21 -0.34 3.08 -17.76
CA ILE A 21 -1.71 3.26 -18.25
C ILE A 21 -1.92 4.68 -18.76
N VAL A 22 -2.95 4.87 -19.58
CA VAL A 22 -3.46 6.20 -19.96
C VAL A 22 -4.93 6.27 -19.52
N PRO A 23 -5.24 6.92 -18.38
CA PRO A 23 -6.59 7.01 -17.87
C PRO A 23 -7.51 7.74 -18.86
N LYS A 24 -8.75 7.27 -18.98
CA LYS A 24 -9.76 7.92 -19.84
C LYS A 24 -10.50 9.07 -19.15
N SER A 25 -10.41 9.17 -17.82
CA SER A 25 -11.13 10.17 -17.01
C SER A 25 -10.35 10.52 -15.73
N GLY A 26 -10.80 11.57 -15.04
CA GLY A 26 -10.19 12.08 -13.81
C GLY A 26 -9.05 13.09 -14.03
N GLN A 27 -8.37 13.48 -12.94
CA GLN A 27 -7.33 14.52 -12.97
C GLN A 27 -6.14 14.20 -13.90
N ARG A 28 -5.94 12.91 -14.22
CA ARG A 28 -4.85 12.40 -15.06
C ARG A 28 -5.32 11.87 -16.41
N ALA A 29 -6.54 12.21 -16.83
CA ALA A 29 -7.07 11.79 -18.13
C ALA A 29 -6.12 12.17 -19.28
N GLY A 30 -5.88 11.24 -20.20
CA GLY A 30 -5.04 11.47 -21.39
C GLY A 30 -3.53 11.58 -21.12
N LYS A 31 -3.09 11.39 -19.88
CA LYS A 31 -1.67 11.46 -19.50
C LYS A 31 -1.14 10.09 -19.13
N ASP A 32 0.11 9.84 -19.51
CA ASP A 32 0.87 8.68 -19.02
C ASP A 32 0.85 8.65 -17.49
N THR A 33 0.36 7.54 -16.95
CA THR A 33 0.25 7.31 -15.51
C THR A 33 0.82 5.93 -15.20
N PHE A 34 1.64 5.85 -14.16
CA PHE A 34 2.27 4.62 -13.71
C PHE A 34 1.57 4.13 -12.45
N VAL A 35 1.17 2.87 -12.43
CA VAL A 35 0.48 2.23 -11.32
C VAL A 35 1.42 1.23 -10.67
N VAL A 36 1.74 1.45 -9.41
CA VAL A 36 2.38 0.44 -8.57
C VAL A 36 1.27 -0.40 -7.95
N GLU A 37 1.27 -1.70 -8.24
CA GLU A 37 0.31 -2.65 -7.68
C GLU A 37 1.03 -3.74 -6.90
N PHE A 38 0.61 -3.99 -5.66
CA PHE A 38 1.02 -5.16 -4.88
C PHE A 38 -0.16 -5.78 -4.15
N LYS A 39 -0.02 -7.02 -3.71
CA LYS A 39 -1.04 -7.72 -2.92
C LYS A 39 -0.63 -7.71 -1.45
N ALA A 40 -1.59 -7.38 -0.60
CA ALA A 40 -1.39 -7.30 0.85
C ALA A 40 -2.59 -7.89 1.60
N TYR A 41 -2.39 -8.28 2.86
CA TYR A 41 -3.48 -8.71 3.73
C TYR A 41 -3.46 -7.97 5.06
N HIS A 42 -4.63 -7.79 5.67
CA HIS A 42 -4.75 -7.34 7.04
C HIS A 42 -5.01 -8.56 7.93
N PRO A 43 -4.11 -8.89 8.88
CA PRO A 43 -4.35 -9.97 9.83
C PRO A 43 -5.45 -9.56 10.80
N SER A 44 -6.47 -10.40 10.93
CA SER A 44 -7.58 -10.20 11.88
C SER A 44 -7.38 -11.10 13.10
N PHE A 45 -7.54 -10.54 14.29
CA PHE A 45 -7.52 -11.30 15.55
C PHE A 45 -8.77 -10.99 16.36
N GLU A 46 -9.35 -12.02 16.97
CA GLU A 46 -10.42 -11.88 17.95
C GLU A 46 -9.87 -12.17 19.34
N LYS A 47 -10.15 -11.26 20.28
CA LYS A 47 -9.80 -11.47 21.68
C LYS A 47 -10.88 -12.34 22.33
N LYS A 48 -10.49 -13.50 22.84
CA LYS A 48 -11.37 -14.41 23.59
C LYS A 48 -11.63 -13.88 25.00
N GLN A 49 -12.66 -14.42 25.65
CA GLN A 49 -13.04 -14.06 27.02
C GLN A 49 -11.93 -14.34 28.05
N ASP A 50 -11.08 -15.33 27.78
CA ASP A 50 -9.90 -15.68 28.59
C ASP A 50 -8.70 -14.74 28.38
N GLY A 51 -8.83 -13.75 27.49
CA GLY A 51 -7.77 -12.79 27.17
C GLY A 51 -6.80 -13.23 26.08
N SER A 52 -6.89 -14.47 25.59
CA SER A 52 -6.10 -14.96 24.45
C SER A 52 -6.58 -14.37 23.11
N PHE A 53 -5.72 -14.39 22.10
CA PHE A 53 -6.06 -13.95 20.74
C PHE A 53 -6.15 -15.15 19.81
N GLU A 54 -7.25 -15.23 19.07
CA GLU A 54 -7.42 -16.21 17.99
C GLU A 54 -7.31 -15.51 16.64
N ARG A 55 -6.51 -16.09 15.74
CA ARG A 55 -6.37 -15.59 14.38
C ARG A 55 -7.62 -15.95 13.58
N LYS A 56 -8.26 -14.94 12.99
CA LYS A 56 -9.34 -15.09 12.02
C LYS A 56 -8.81 -15.05 10.58
N ASP A 57 -9.71 -15.32 9.65
CA ASP A 57 -9.45 -15.13 8.23
C ASP A 57 -8.97 -13.70 7.97
N SER A 58 -7.85 -13.62 7.27
CA SER A 58 -7.25 -12.34 6.90
C SER A 58 -8.03 -11.73 5.74
N VAL A 59 -8.15 -10.40 5.73
CA VAL A 59 -8.76 -9.69 4.60
C VAL A 59 -7.66 -9.39 3.59
N PHE A 60 -7.86 -9.81 2.35
CA PHE A 60 -6.89 -9.62 1.27
C PHE A 60 -7.25 -8.40 0.42
N PHE A 61 -6.21 -7.68 0.01
CA PHE A 61 -6.29 -6.43 -0.73
C PHE A 61 -5.34 -6.41 -1.92
N THR A 62 -5.79 -5.72 -2.95
CA THR A 62 -4.95 -5.22 -4.04
C THR A 62 -4.71 -3.75 -3.82
N VAL A 63 -3.47 -3.39 -3.52
CA VAL A 63 -3.09 -2.00 -3.26
C VAL A 63 -2.54 -1.39 -4.53
N GLN A 64 -3.12 -0.28 -4.97
CA GLN A 64 -2.73 0.45 -6.16
C GLN A 64 -2.37 1.89 -5.80
N GLN A 65 -1.19 2.36 -6.21
CA GLN A 65 -0.80 3.76 -6.10
C GLN A 65 -0.39 4.33 -7.46
N PHE A 66 -0.92 5.52 -7.77
CA PHE A 66 -0.79 6.15 -9.08
C PHE A 66 0.25 7.27 -9.07
N PHE A 67 1.22 7.22 -9.98
CA PHE A 67 2.29 8.20 -10.15
C PHE A 67 2.30 8.82 -11.55
N GLY A 68 2.68 10.09 -11.64
CA GLY A 68 2.92 10.76 -12.93
C GLY A 68 4.36 10.56 -13.44
N SER A 69 5.20 9.87 -12.67
CA SER A 69 6.60 9.63 -12.99
C SER A 69 6.92 8.14 -12.84
N GLU A 70 7.47 7.55 -13.89
CA GLU A 70 7.95 6.16 -13.90
C GLU A 70 9.04 5.94 -12.84
N LYS A 71 9.97 6.89 -12.74
CA LYS A 71 11.08 6.83 -11.77
C LYS A 71 10.54 6.71 -10.34
N THR A 72 9.55 7.52 -9.98
CA THR A 72 8.94 7.46 -8.64
C THR A 72 8.20 6.14 -8.42
N ALA A 73 7.45 5.66 -9.42
CA ALA A 73 6.77 4.37 -9.33
C ALA A 73 7.76 3.21 -9.13
N ASN A 74 8.84 3.17 -9.93
CA ASN A 74 9.90 2.17 -9.82
C ASN A 74 10.63 2.27 -8.47
N THR A 75 10.86 3.48 -7.96
CA THR A 75 11.47 3.67 -6.63
C THR A 75 10.60 3.04 -5.55
N LEU A 76 9.29 3.30 -5.54
CA LEU A 76 8.40 2.66 -4.56
C LEU A 76 8.41 1.14 -4.71
N ALA A 77 8.26 0.62 -5.93
CA ALA A 77 8.22 -0.81 -6.19
C ALA A 77 9.52 -1.53 -5.76
N GLN A 78 10.69 -0.89 -5.91
CA GLN A 78 11.96 -1.46 -5.45
C GLN A 78 12.05 -1.60 -3.92
N HIS A 79 11.38 -0.71 -3.17
CA HIS A 79 11.45 -0.67 -1.71
C HIS A 79 10.34 -1.45 -1.02
N VAL A 80 9.23 -1.74 -1.69
CA VAL A 80 8.17 -2.61 -1.16
C VAL A 80 8.58 -4.07 -1.36
N LYS A 81 8.72 -4.81 -0.26
CA LYS A 81 9.12 -6.23 -0.25
C LYS A 81 8.04 -7.10 0.40
N GLU A 82 8.00 -8.35 -0.02
CA GLU A 82 7.18 -9.38 0.64
C GLU A 82 7.52 -9.47 2.13
N GLY A 83 6.51 -9.65 2.97
CA GLY A 83 6.63 -9.69 4.42
C GLY A 83 6.66 -8.34 5.14
N MET A 84 6.82 -7.22 4.41
CA MET A 84 6.80 -5.89 5.04
C MET A 84 5.42 -5.54 5.58
N THR A 85 5.41 -4.92 6.77
CA THR A 85 4.20 -4.28 7.30
C THR A 85 4.19 -2.81 6.91
N LEU A 86 3.17 -2.43 6.14
CA LEU A 86 2.98 -1.09 5.62
C LEU A 86 1.74 -0.44 6.21
N GLU A 87 1.84 0.82 6.59
CA GLU A 87 0.68 1.68 6.89
C GLU A 87 0.17 2.27 5.57
N VAL A 88 -1.07 1.93 5.22
CA VAL A 88 -1.68 2.36 3.96
C VAL A 88 -2.88 3.24 4.26
N ARG A 89 -2.89 4.44 3.66
CA ARG A 89 -4.02 5.37 3.67
C ARG A 89 -4.54 5.55 2.25
N GLY A 90 -5.85 5.48 2.08
CA GLY A 90 -6.48 5.63 0.77
C GLY A 90 -7.99 5.43 0.83
N ASP A 91 -8.55 4.98 -0.29
CA ASP A 91 -9.94 4.57 -0.38
C ASP A 91 -9.99 3.10 -0.82
N CYS A 92 -10.83 2.31 -0.17
CA CYS A 92 -11.06 0.90 -0.49
C CYS A 92 -12.42 0.73 -1.17
N VAL A 93 -12.45 -0.13 -2.18
CA VAL A 93 -13.68 -0.54 -2.87
C VAL A 93 -13.67 -2.06 -3.02
N GLU A 94 -14.82 -2.68 -2.80
CA GLU A 94 -15.02 -4.09 -3.17
C GLU A 94 -15.49 -4.15 -4.62
N LYS A 95 -14.82 -4.98 -5.42
CA LYS A 95 -15.14 -5.19 -6.82
C LYS A 95 -15.47 -6.65 -7.06
N SER A 96 -16.67 -6.92 -7.57
CA SER A 96 -17.06 -8.24 -8.06
C SER A 96 -16.63 -8.41 -9.51
N PHE A 97 -16.10 -9.58 -9.86
CA PHE A 97 -15.77 -9.98 -11.22
C PHE A 97 -16.02 -11.47 -11.42
N GLN A 98 -16.24 -11.88 -12.66
CA GLN A 98 -16.40 -13.29 -12.99
C GLN A 98 -15.02 -13.90 -13.25
N GLY A 99 -14.70 -14.97 -12.52
CA GLY A 99 -13.50 -15.75 -12.77
C GLY A 99 -13.59 -16.51 -14.10
N ARG A 100 -12.45 -17.03 -14.58
CA ARG A 100 -12.41 -17.89 -15.78
C ARG A 100 -13.22 -19.17 -15.64
N ASP A 101 -13.47 -19.59 -14.40
CA ASP A 101 -14.33 -20.69 -13.97
C ASP A 101 -15.82 -20.34 -13.99
N GLY A 102 -16.19 -19.11 -14.35
CA GLY A 102 -17.57 -18.62 -14.32
C GLY A 102 -18.06 -18.23 -12.92
N ALA A 103 -17.25 -18.43 -11.88
CA ALA A 103 -17.62 -18.11 -10.50
C ALA A 103 -17.51 -16.60 -10.23
N SER A 104 -18.46 -16.04 -9.49
CA SER A 104 -18.37 -14.66 -9.00
C SER A 104 -17.31 -14.59 -7.90
N LYS A 105 -16.32 -13.73 -8.08
CA LYS A 105 -15.24 -13.46 -7.12
C LYS A 105 -15.29 -11.99 -6.72
N THR A 106 -14.96 -11.72 -5.46
CA THR A 106 -14.80 -10.36 -4.94
C THR A 106 -13.34 -10.07 -4.67
N GLU A 107 -12.92 -8.84 -4.93
CA GLU A 107 -11.58 -8.35 -4.61
C GLU A 107 -11.70 -6.98 -3.95
N ASN A 108 -11.01 -6.81 -2.82
CA ASN A 108 -10.86 -5.50 -2.19
C ASN A 108 -9.71 -4.76 -2.85
N ILE A 109 -9.98 -3.59 -3.41
CA ILE A 109 -8.99 -2.75 -4.07
C ILE A 109 -8.81 -1.47 -3.25
N ILE A 110 -7.58 -1.22 -2.79
CA ILE A 110 -7.20 0.02 -2.12
C ILE A 110 -6.53 0.92 -3.15
N THR A 111 -7.13 2.07 -3.42
CA THR A 111 -6.47 3.19 -4.11
C THR A 111 -5.71 4.01 -3.08
N ALA A 112 -4.41 3.74 -2.96
CA ALA A 112 -3.55 4.34 -1.96
C ALA A 112 -3.23 5.81 -2.29
N LYS A 113 -3.39 6.66 -1.28
CA LYS A 113 -2.96 8.07 -1.24
C LYS A 113 -1.64 8.23 -0.51
N GLY A 114 -1.32 7.32 0.40
CA GLY A 114 -0.05 7.28 1.13
C GLY A 114 0.28 5.87 1.59
N ILE A 115 1.57 5.55 1.55
CA ILE A 115 2.15 4.27 2.00
C ILE A 115 3.38 4.62 2.83
N ALA A 116 3.47 4.06 4.03
CA ALA A 116 4.62 4.21 4.91
C ALA A 116 5.04 2.85 5.47
N ALA A 117 6.33 2.69 5.78
CA ALA A 117 6.80 1.54 6.52
C ALA A 117 6.37 1.65 7.99
N SER A 118 5.77 0.60 8.55
CA SER A 118 5.40 0.62 9.96
C SER A 118 6.65 0.49 10.83
N LEU A 119 6.82 1.38 11.80
CA LEU A 119 7.98 1.37 12.69
C LEU A 119 7.90 0.26 13.75
N THR A 120 6.73 -0.36 13.93
CA THR A 120 6.51 -1.47 14.85
C THR A 120 6.72 -2.84 14.20
N GLN A 121 7.10 -2.87 12.92
CA GLN A 121 7.29 -4.12 12.19
C GLN A 121 8.51 -4.91 12.71
N PRO A 122 8.43 -6.25 12.81
CA PRO A 122 9.56 -7.08 13.22
C PRO A 122 10.78 -6.90 12.32
N GLY A 123 11.97 -6.95 12.92
CA GLY A 123 13.24 -6.88 12.19
C GLY A 123 13.67 -5.49 11.72
N LEU A 124 12.86 -4.45 11.95
CA LEU A 124 13.26 -3.08 11.65
C LEU A 124 14.19 -2.54 12.74
N SER A 125 15.38 -2.07 12.33
CA SER A 125 16.29 -1.32 13.18
C SER A 125 16.35 0.13 12.68
N VAL A 126 16.01 1.07 13.56
CA VAL A 126 15.99 2.51 13.23
C VAL A 126 17.01 3.24 14.08
N SER A 127 17.99 3.86 13.43
CA SER A 127 18.91 4.81 14.06
C SER A 127 18.51 6.24 13.69
N TYR A 128 18.26 7.08 14.69
CA TYR A 128 18.02 8.50 14.47
C TYR A 128 19.35 9.26 14.46
N GLU A 129 19.63 9.97 13.36
CA GLU A 129 20.71 10.95 13.32
C GLU A 129 20.12 12.37 13.30
N LYS A 130 20.51 13.18 14.29
CA LYS A 130 20.14 14.59 14.32
C LYS A 130 20.79 15.29 13.10
N PRO A 131 20.02 16.06 12.30
CA PRO A 131 20.60 16.81 11.19
C PRO A 131 21.75 17.71 11.70
N LYS A 132 22.90 17.63 11.04
CA LYS A 132 24.02 18.55 11.33
C LYS A 132 23.54 19.97 11.01
N ALA A 133 23.62 20.88 11.97
CA ALA A 133 23.34 22.28 11.74
C ALA A 133 24.23 22.77 10.60
N LYS A 134 23.65 23.40 9.57
CA LYS A 134 24.43 24.08 8.54
C LYS A 134 25.27 25.13 9.27
N SER A 135 26.60 24.99 9.26
CA SER A 135 27.49 26.07 9.64
C SER A 135 27.13 27.26 8.77
N LYS A 136 26.62 28.34 9.36
CA LYS A 136 26.46 29.60 8.64
C LYS A 136 27.84 29.93 8.08
N GLY A 137 27.97 29.90 6.76
CA GLY A 137 29.19 30.33 6.09
C GLY A 137 29.50 31.75 6.57
N GLN A 138 30.75 31.99 6.93
CA GLN A 138 31.26 33.33 7.16
C GLN A 138 30.93 34.17 5.92
N GLU A 139 30.17 35.24 6.11
CA GLU A 139 30.17 36.36 5.16
C GLU A 139 31.63 36.85 5.04
N ARG A 140 32.14 36.84 3.80
CA ARG A 140 33.29 37.62 3.38
C ARG A 140 32.87 38.40 2.15
#